data_AF-A0A3M8TKR6-F1
#
_entry.id   AF-A0A3M8TKR6-F1
#
_cell.length_a   1.000
_cell.length_b   1.000
_cell.length_c   1.000
_cell.angle_alpha   90.00
_cell.angle_beta   90.00
_cell.angle_gamma   90.00
#
_symmetry.space_group_name_H-M   'P 1'
#
loop_
_entity.id
_entity.type
_entity.pdbx_description
1 polymer ?
#
loop_
_entity_poly.entity_id
_entity_poly.type
_entity_poly.pdbx_seq_one_letter_code
_entity_poly.pdbx_strand_id
1 'polypeptide(L)' 'MKTTDEMRAQYLEALAKMSNYPDIEALIASGDLRKVRGGYNALTEAGFEAIKDHVASIMTPNDRSKPALFTLHRRRKS' A
#
# COMPACT_ATOMS: atom_id res chain seq x y z
N MET A 1 6.28 16.24 -27.64
CA MET A 1 5.51 15.00 -27.85
C MET A 1 6.44 13.87 -27.46
N LYS A 2 6.22 13.18 -26.33
CA LYS A 2 7.15 12.13 -25.87
C LYS A 2 7.13 10.98 -26.86
N THR A 3 8.30 10.53 -27.28
CA THR A 3 8.47 9.41 -28.20
C THR A 3 7.90 8.14 -27.59
N THR A 4 7.33 7.25 -28.41
CA THR A 4 6.65 6.02 -27.99
C THR A 4 7.50 5.15 -27.04
N ASP A 5 8.83 5.22 -27.16
CA ASP A 5 9.78 4.52 -26.29
C ASP A 5 9.90 5.11 -24.87
N GLU A 6 9.82 6.43 -24.70
CA GLU A 6 9.84 7.05 -23.37
C GLU A 6 8.57 6.73 -22.59
N MET A 7 7.42 6.70 -23.27
CA MET A 7 6.16 6.28 -22.66
C MET A 7 6.17 4.80 -22.31
N ARG A 8 6.79 3.95 -23.14
CA ARG A 8 6.94 2.52 -22.88
C ARG A 8 7.86 2.23 -21.70
N ALA A 9 8.97 2.95 -21.57
CA ALA A 9 9.87 2.84 -20.43
C ALA A 9 9.17 3.25 -19.12
N GLN A 10 8.44 4.38 -19.12
CA GLN A 10 7.64 4.80 -17.96
C GLN A 10 6.55 3.78 -17.60
N TYR A 11 5.92 3.16 -18.61
CA TYR A 11 4.91 2.14 -18.40
C TYR A 11 5.50 0.85 -17.81
N LEU A 12 6.66 0.41 -18.30
CA LEU A 12 7.37 -0.76 -17.78
C LEU A 12 7.92 -0.54 -16.36
N GLU A 13 8.44 0.65 -16.07
CA GLU A 13 8.90 1.01 -14.72
C GLU A 13 7.72 1.08 -13.73
N ALA A 14 6.58 1.63 -14.15
CA ALA A 14 5.35 1.64 -13.36
C ALA A 14 4.81 0.21 -13.12
N LEU A 15 4.85 -0.66 -14.13
CA LEU A 15 4.47 -2.07 -14.00
C LEU A 15 5.42 -2.84 -13.06
N ALA A 16 6.72 -2.59 -13.14
CA ALA A 16 7.69 -3.19 -12.24
C ALA A 16 7.46 -2.77 -10.77
N LYS A 17 7.08 -1.50 -10.53
CA LYS A 17 6.68 -1.01 -9.21
C LYS A 17 5.35 -1.61 -8.74
N MET A 18 4.37 -1.79 -9.62
CA MET A 18 3.07 -2.39 -9.28
C MET A 18 3.13 -3.90 -8.99
N SER A 19 4.15 -4.62 -9.47
CA SER A 19 4.21 -6.08 -9.38
C SER A 19 4.54 -6.60 -7.97
N ASN A 20 5.24 -5.81 -7.15
CA ASN A 20 5.62 -6.22 -5.80
C ASN A 20 4.59 -5.75 -4.79
N TYR A 21 3.57 -6.57 -4.59
CA TYR A 21 2.70 -6.42 -3.42
C TYR A 21 3.54 -6.44 -2.14
N PRO A 22 3.35 -5.50 -1.20
CA PRO A 22 4.19 -5.38 -0.01
C PRO A 22 4.12 -6.64 0.83
N ASP A 23 5.25 -7.03 1.41
CA ASP A 23 5.31 -8.12 2.37
C ASP A 23 4.68 -7.65 3.70
N ILE A 24 3.38 -7.90 3.81
CA ILE A 24 2.58 -7.49 4.96
C ILE A 24 3.04 -8.15 6.24
N GLU A 25 3.50 -9.41 6.19
CA GLU A 25 3.96 -10.10 7.39
C GLU A 25 5.28 -9.52 7.88
N ALA A 26 6.19 -9.18 6.97
CA ALA A 26 7.43 -8.47 7.32
C ALA A 26 7.13 -7.09 7.94
N LEU A 27 6.19 -6.32 7.38
CA LEU A 27 5.80 -5.02 7.91
C LEU A 27 5.08 -5.11 9.28
N ILE A 28 4.37 -6.21 9.55
CA ILE A 28 3.80 -6.46 10.88
C ILE A 28 4.91 -6.85 11.87
N ALA A 29 5.85 -7.70 11.45
CA ALA A 29 6.96 -8.14 12.28
C ALA A 29 7.91 -6.99 12.64
N SER A 30 8.13 -6.02 11.74
CA SER A 30 8.92 -4.81 12.02
C SER A 30 8.20 -3.81 12.92
N GLY A 31 6.88 -3.93 13.07
CA GLY A 31 6.04 -2.98 13.80
C GLY A 31 5.60 -1.76 12.98
N ASP A 32 5.86 -1.75 11.68
CA ASP A 32 5.43 -0.68 10.78
C ASP A 32 3.93 -0.72 10.50
N LEU A 33 3.35 -1.93 10.49
CA LEU A 33 1.92 -2.18 10.38
C LEU A 33 1.39 -2.93 11.60
N ARG A 34 0.16 -2.62 11.96
CA ARG A 34 -0.62 -3.41 12.91
C ARG A 34 -1.87 -3.96 12.24
N LYS A 35 -2.02 -5.27 12.23
CA LYS A 35 -3.26 -5.91 11.82
C LYS A 35 -4.37 -5.60 12.83
N VAL A 36 -5.52 -5.15 12.33
CA VAL A 36 -6.74 -4.96 13.14
C VAL A 36 -7.95 -5.56 12.45
N ARG A 37 -9.06 -5.68 13.17
CA ARG A 37 -10.34 -6.07 12.58
C ARG A 37 -10.73 -5.04 11.50
N GLY A 38 -10.83 -5.49 10.26
CA GLY A 38 -11.23 -4.65 9.12
C GLY A 38 -10.11 -4.05 8.28
N GLY A 39 -8.83 -4.22 8.65
CA GLY A 39 -7.73 -3.67 7.84
C GLY A 39 -6.38 -3.69 8.54
N TYR A 40 -5.58 -2.68 8.25
CA TYR A 40 -4.26 -2.44 8.82
C TYR A 40 -4.18 -1.01 9.32
N ASN A 41 -3.47 -0.80 10.42
CA ASN A 41 -3.06 0.52 10.86
C ASN A 41 -1.57 0.70 10.55
N ALA A 42 -1.20 1.77 9.87
CA ALA A 42 0.20 2.13 9.69
C ALA A 42 0.69 2.89 10.92
N LEU A 43 1.65 2.30 11.63
CA LEU A 43 2.22 2.87 12.86
C LEU A 43 3.39 3.82 12.56
N THR A 44 3.99 3.67 11.38
CA THR A 44 5.12 4.47 10.91
C THR A 44 4.85 5.05 9.52
N GLU A 45 5.54 6.12 9.17
CA GLU A 45 5.52 6.68 7.81
C GLU A 45 6.02 5.67 6.77
N ALA A 46 7.07 4.91 7.12
CA ALA A 46 7.59 3.82 6.28
C ALA A 46 6.54 2.75 6.00
N GLY A 47 5.77 2.36 7.02
CA GLY A 47 4.66 1.42 6.88
C GLY A 47 3.57 1.92 5.96
N PHE A 48 3.22 3.20 6.05
CA PHE A 48 2.25 3.83 5.16
C PHE A 48 2.78 3.89 3.71
N GLU A 49 4.00 4.35 3.52
CA GLU A 49 4.64 4.44 2.21
C GLU A 49 4.74 3.07 1.50
N ALA A 50 4.99 2.00 2.25
CA ALA A 50 5.03 0.64 1.72
C ALA A 50 3.66 0.13 1.22
N ILE A 51 2.55 0.63 1.77
CA ILE A 51 1.21 0.16 1.42
C ILE A 51 0.40 1.13 0.56
N LYS A 52 0.81 2.40 0.43
CA LYS A 52 -0.01 3.49 -0.14
C LYS A 52 -0.55 3.17 -1.54
N ASP A 53 0.27 2.55 -2.38
CA ASP A 53 -0.09 2.21 -3.77
C ASP A 53 -1.02 0.98 -3.85
N HIS A 54 -1.23 0.30 -2.73
CA HIS A 54 -2.08 -0.87 -2.59
C HIS A 54 -3.32 -0.61 -1.73
N VAL A 55 -3.54 0.62 -1.24
CA VAL A 55 -4.71 0.98 -0.44
C VAL A 55 -5.97 1.02 -1.31
N ALA A 56 -6.93 0.18 -0.98
CA ALA A 56 -8.26 0.15 -1.58
C ALA A 56 -9.25 1.12 -0.91
N SER A 57 -9.15 1.29 0.41
CA SER A 57 -9.99 2.24 1.15
C SER A 57 -9.34 2.66 2.46
N ILE A 58 -9.72 3.85 2.92
CA ILE A 58 -9.29 4.43 4.19
C ILE A 58 -10.54 4.64 5.05
N MET A 59 -10.54 4.09 6.26
CA MET A 59 -11.54 4.38 7.28
C MET A 59 -10.89 5.26 8.35
N THR A 60 -11.27 6.53 8.38
CA THR A 60 -10.93 7.46 9.46
C THR A 60 -12.08 7.52 10.46
N PRO A 61 -11.91 7.02 11.70
CA PRO A 61 -12.94 7.11 12.72
C PRO A 61 -13.25 8.59 13.07
N ASN A 62 -14.50 8.90 13.39
CA ASN A 62 -14.88 10.22 13.93
C ASN A 62 -14.23 10.50 15.30
N ASP A 63 -13.90 9.43 16.01
CA ASP A 63 -13.18 9.47 17.28
C ASP A 63 -11.67 9.54 17.02
N ARG A 64 -11.09 10.70 17.33
CA ARG A 64 -9.66 10.98 17.12
C ARG A 64 -8.72 10.10 17.96
N SER A 65 -9.22 9.39 18.96
CA SER A 65 -8.42 8.43 19.73
C SER A 65 -8.15 7.13 18.96
N LYS A 66 -8.89 6.89 17.87
CA LYS A 66 -8.78 5.67 17.08
C LYS A 66 -7.94 5.91 15.82
N PRO A 67 -7.05 4.99 15.45
CA PRO A 67 -6.20 5.15 14.28
C PRO A 67 -6.98 5.04 12.98
N ALA A 68 -6.42 5.62 11.92
CA ALA A 68 -6.88 5.39 10.56
C ALA A 68 -6.65 3.92 10.18
N LEU A 69 -7.63 3.31 9.51
CA LEU A 69 -7.54 1.94 9.03
C LEU A 69 -7.45 1.91 7.51
N PHE A 70 -6.44 1.21 7.00
CA PHE A 70 -6.19 1.00 5.59
C PHE A 70 -6.64 -0.41 5.20
N THR A 71 -7.53 -0.50 4.23
CA THR A 71 -7.86 -1.77 3.56
C THR A 71 -7.01 -1.85 2.31
N LEU A 72 -6.30 -2.96 2.12
CA LEU A 72 -5.47 -3.17 0.93
C LEU A 72 -6.23 -3.95 -0.14
N HIS A 73 -5.93 -3.68 -1.41
CA HIS A 73 -6.39 -4.51 -2.52
C HIS A 73 -5.94 -5.95 -2.29
N ARG A 74 -6.84 -6.93 -2.45
CA ARG A 74 -6.42 -8.33 -2.43
C ARG A 74 -5.43 -8.56 -3.57
N ARG A 75 -4.33 -9.27 -3.30
CA ARG A 75 -3.47 -9.82 -4.35
C ARG A 75 -4.36 -10.55 -5.34
N ARG A 76 -4.51 -10.02 -6.56
CA ARG A 76 -5.07 -10.82 -7.66
C ARG A 76 -4.09 -11.97 -7.83
N LYS A 77 -4.51 -13.19 -7.49
CA LYS A 77 -3.79 -14.39 -7.94
C LYS A 77 -3.84 -14.33 -9.46
N SER A 78 -2.73 -13.97 -10.09
CA SER A 78 -2.45 -14.30 -11.48
C SER A 78 -2.44 -15.81 -11.63
#